data_AF-A0A949A1N2-F1
#
_entry.id   AF-A0A949A1N2-F1
#
_cell.length_a   1.000
_cell.length_b   1.000
_cell.length_c   1.000
_cell.angle_alpha   90.00
_cell.angle_beta   90.00
_cell.angle_gamma   90.00
#
_symmetry.space_group_name_H-M   'P 1'
#
loop_
_entity.id
_entity.type
_entity.pdbx_description
1 polymer ?
#
loop_
_entity_poly.entity_id
_entity_poly.type
_entity_poly.pdbx_seq_one_letter_code
_entity_poly.pdbx_strand_id
1 'polypeptide(L)'
;MEEVTEGDELTERQKCFARWTGKEAVVGSEGRLQQVAGDLVHHFEQRLAAADGKGMIVCMSRRICVELHAQIIKLRPHWHDADDDQGTIKVIMTSSASDPLS
;
A
#
# COMPACT_ATOMS: atom_id res chain seq x y z
N MET A 1 15.15 47.17 -2.05
CA MET A 1 16.03 46.01 -2.31
C MET A 1 15.62 44.95 -1.32
N GLU A 2 14.50 44.30 -1.61
CA GLU A 2 13.96 43.15 -0.88
C GLU A 2 13.38 42.26 -1.96
N GLU A 3 14.22 41.39 -2.52
CA GLU A 3 13.80 40.46 -3.58
C GLU A 3 14.74 39.24 -3.61
N VAL A 4 14.99 38.63 -2.44
CA VAL A 4 15.76 37.38 -2.33
C VAL A 4 15.26 36.53 -1.15
N THR A 5 13.99 36.09 -1.13
CA THR A 5 13.57 35.02 -0.19
C THR A 5 12.43 34.09 -0.66
N GLU A 6 11.93 34.16 -1.90
CA GLU A 6 10.88 33.22 -2.38
C GLU A 6 11.42 32.03 -3.20
N GLY A 7 12.71 32.02 -3.54
CA GLY A 7 13.33 30.97 -4.37
C GLY A 7 13.76 29.69 -3.66
N ASP A 8 13.87 29.71 -2.32
CA ASP A 8 14.46 28.60 -1.55
C ASP A 8 13.42 27.59 -1.02
N GLU A 9 12.15 27.97 -0.85
CA GLU A 9 11.10 27.11 -0.27
C GLU A 9 10.55 26.07 -1.28
N LEU A 10 10.69 26.32 -2.58
CA LEU A 10 10.17 25.44 -3.64
C LEU A 10 10.99 24.14 -3.81
N THR A 11 12.21 24.08 -3.26
CA THR A 11 13.19 23.04 -3.58
C THR A 11 13.11 21.80 -2.70
N GLU A 12 12.76 21.91 -1.42
CA GLU A 12 12.81 20.76 -0.49
C GLU A 12 11.64 19.79 -0.68
N ARG A 13 10.43 20.31 -0.93
CA ARG A 13 9.25 19.47 -1.24
C ARG A 13 9.46 18.71 -2.54
N GLN A 14 9.98 19.35 -3.59
CA GLN A 14 10.25 18.71 -4.88
C GLN A 14 11.36 17.67 -4.79
N LYS A 15 12.45 17.94 -4.04
CA LYS A 15 13.51 16.95 -3.76
C LYS A 15 13.01 15.76 -2.96
N CYS A 16 12.16 15.99 -1.96
CA CYS A 16 11.49 14.91 -1.21
C CYS A 16 10.59 14.11 -2.15
N PHE A 17 9.78 14.75 -2.98
CA PHE A 17 8.93 14.06 -3.96
C PHE A 17 9.74 13.20 -4.93
N ALA A 18 10.83 13.73 -5.49
CA ALA A 18 11.71 13.01 -6.41
C ALA A 18 12.46 11.83 -5.75
N ARG A 19 12.89 11.98 -4.49
CA ARG A 19 13.44 10.86 -3.71
C ARG A 19 12.40 9.79 -3.40
N TRP A 20 11.13 10.20 -3.25
CA TRP A 20 10.02 9.28 -2.98
C TRP A 20 9.58 8.52 -4.22
N THR A 21 9.49 9.17 -5.39
CA THR A 21 9.04 8.52 -6.64
C THR A 21 9.97 7.39 -7.07
N GLY A 22 11.29 7.58 -6.96
CA GLY A 22 12.27 6.53 -7.23
C GLY A 22 12.14 5.32 -6.28
N LYS A 23 11.81 5.56 -5.01
CA LYS A 23 11.57 4.48 -4.03
C LYS A 23 10.25 3.76 -4.28
N GLU A 24 9.19 4.48 -4.62
CA GLU A 24 7.89 3.90 -4.91
C GLU A 24 7.95 2.93 -6.11
N ALA A 25 8.73 3.25 -7.14
CA ALA A 25 8.93 2.37 -8.29
C ALA A 25 9.60 1.04 -7.91
N VAL A 26 10.59 1.07 -7.01
CA VAL A 26 11.27 -0.14 -6.53
C VAL A 26 10.35 -0.96 -5.63
N VAL A 27 9.65 -0.29 -4.70
CA VAL A 27 8.75 -0.95 -3.73
C VAL A 27 7.52 -1.53 -4.43
N GLY A 28 6.95 -0.81 -5.39
CA GLY A 28 5.80 -1.24 -6.17
C GLY A 28 6.17 -2.04 -7.43
N SER A 29 7.39 -2.59 -7.51
CA SER A 29 7.73 -3.54 -8.57
C SER A 29 7.04 -4.88 -8.31
N GLU A 30 6.55 -5.53 -9.36
CA GLU A 30 5.75 -6.75 -9.20
C GLU A 30 6.50 -7.85 -8.44
N GLY A 31 7.77 -8.08 -8.78
CA GLY A 31 8.59 -9.10 -8.12
C GLY A 31 8.75 -8.82 -6.61
N ARG A 32 8.88 -7.54 -6.22
CA ARG A 32 8.96 -7.16 -4.81
C ARG A 32 7.63 -7.41 -4.10
N LEU A 33 6.52 -7.04 -4.71
CA LEU A 33 5.18 -7.23 -4.13
C LEU A 33 4.83 -8.71 -3.97
N GLN A 34 5.22 -9.57 -4.91
CA GLN A 34 5.05 -11.01 -4.81
C GLN A 34 5.82 -11.60 -3.62
N GLN A 35 7.09 -11.21 -3.45
CA GLN A 35 7.89 -11.64 -2.30
C GLN A 35 7.28 -11.20 -0.98
N VAL A 36 6.93 -9.91 -0.87
CA VAL A 36 6.32 -9.34 0.34
C VAL A 36 4.97 -9.98 0.64
N ALA A 37 4.13 -10.24 -0.37
CA ALA A 37 2.86 -10.94 -0.19
C ALA A 37 3.06 -12.36 0.35
N GLY A 38 4.04 -13.10 -0.19
CA GLY A 38 4.39 -14.44 0.30
C GLY A 38 4.83 -14.44 1.76
N ASP A 39 5.73 -13.52 2.11
CA ASP A 39 6.22 -13.38 3.48
C ASP A 39 5.08 -13.02 4.44
N LEU A 40 4.23 -12.06 4.08
CA LEU A 40 3.08 -11.64 4.90
C LEU A 40 2.10 -12.78 5.15
N VAL A 41 1.70 -13.51 4.12
CA VAL A 41 0.78 -14.65 4.25
C VAL A 41 1.40 -15.72 5.15
N HIS A 42 2.66 -16.08 4.90
CA HIS A 42 3.36 -17.09 5.69
C HIS A 42 3.42 -16.72 7.18
N HIS A 43 3.81 -15.48 7.49
CA HIS A 43 3.94 -15.01 8.86
C HIS A 43 2.58 -14.90 9.55
N PHE A 44 1.53 -14.50 8.81
CA PHE A 44 0.18 -14.40 9.35
C PHE A 44 -0.41 -15.78 9.68
N GLU A 45 -0.21 -16.78 8.81
CA GLU A 45 -0.65 -18.15 9.06
C GLU A 45 0.07 -18.79 10.25
N GLN A 46 1.40 -18.59 10.35
CA GLN A 46 2.17 -19.06 11.51
C GLN A 46 1.66 -18.44 12.82
N ARG A 47 1.30 -17.16 12.79
CA ARG A 47 0.72 -16.48 13.95
C ARG A 47 -0.65 -17.03 14.29
N LEU A 48 -1.52 -17.25 13.30
CA LEU A 48 -2.87 -17.81 13.49
C LEU A 48 -2.84 -19.21 14.13
N ALA A 49 -1.83 -20.02 13.81
CA ALA A 49 -1.65 -21.34 14.42
C ALA A 49 -1.42 -21.28 15.94
N ALA A 50 -0.93 -20.15 16.47
CA ALA A 50 -0.68 -19.95 17.89
C ALA A 50 -1.79 -19.14 18.59
N ALA A 51 -2.37 -18.16 17.90
CA ALA A 51 -3.45 -17.33 18.44
C ALA A 51 -4.27 -16.65 17.34
N ASP A 52 -5.59 -16.63 17.52
CA ASP A 52 -6.49 -15.86 16.68
C ASP A 52 -6.23 -14.35 16.81
N GLY A 53 -6.22 -13.65 15.69
CA GLY A 53 -5.99 -12.21 15.68
C GLY A 53 -6.19 -11.56 14.31
N LYS A 54 -6.38 -10.24 14.33
CA LYS A 54 -6.46 -9.42 13.13
C LYS A 54 -5.14 -8.71 12.87
N GLY A 55 -4.81 -8.49 11.59
CA GLY A 55 -3.65 -7.72 11.15
C GLY A 55 -4.06 -6.55 10.28
N MET A 56 -3.25 -5.50 10.27
CA MET A 56 -3.40 -4.36 9.38
C MET A 56 -2.09 -4.14 8.63
N ILE A 57 -2.18 -4.03 7.30
CA ILE A 57 -1.04 -3.74 6.43
C ILE A 57 -1.18 -2.31 5.94
N VAL A 58 -0.12 -1.50 6.11
CA VAL A 58 -0.07 -0.12 5.65
C VAL A 58 0.92 -0.04 4.49
N CYS A 59 0.48 0.49 3.34
CA CYS A 59 1.35 0.70 2.19
C CYS A 59 1.60 2.18 1.93
N MET A 60 2.66 2.46 1.18
CA MET A 60 3.10 3.82 0.86
C MET A 60 2.13 4.58 -0.05
N SER A 61 1.45 3.87 -0.97
CA SER A 61 0.51 4.48 -1.92
C SER A 61 -0.68 3.57 -2.17
N ARG A 62 -1.77 4.16 -2.67
CA ARG A 62 -3.00 3.44 -3.00
C ARG A 62 -2.78 2.35 -4.05
N ARG A 63 -1.98 2.65 -5.08
CA ARG A 63 -1.60 1.68 -6.12
C ARG A 63 -0.93 0.45 -5.50
N ILE A 64 0.03 0.66 -4.60
CA ILE A 64 0.72 -0.44 -3.91
C ILE A 64 -0.26 -1.26 -3.05
N CYS A 65 -1.21 -0.62 -2.35
CA CYS A 65 -2.24 -1.36 -1.61
C CYS A 65 -3.05 -2.31 -2.52
N VAL A 66 -3.51 -1.83 -3.68
CA VAL A 66 -4.32 -2.62 -4.62
C VAL A 66 -3.51 -3.76 -5.22
N GLU A 67 -2.28 -3.47 -5.67
CA GLU A 67 -1.40 -4.48 -6.26
C GLU A 67 -1.03 -5.55 -5.22
N LEU A 68 -0.67 -5.15 -4.00
CA LEU A 68 -0.37 -6.09 -2.92
C LEU A 68 -1.58 -6.96 -2.57
N HIS A 69 -2.77 -6.36 -2.47
CA HIS A 69 -4.01 -7.09 -2.25
C HIS A 69 -4.26 -8.13 -3.35
N ALA A 70 -4.08 -7.77 -4.62
CA ALA A 70 -4.21 -8.71 -5.73
C ALA A 70 -3.18 -9.86 -5.64
N GLN A 71 -1.94 -9.59 -5.23
CA GLN A 71 -0.94 -10.65 -5.04
C GLN A 71 -1.31 -11.58 -3.86
N ILE A 72 -1.85 -11.06 -2.76
CA ILE A 72 -2.32 -11.87 -1.63
C ILE A 72 -3.49 -12.77 -2.06
N ILE A 73 -4.45 -12.25 -2.82
CA ILE A 73 -5.58 -13.04 -3.34
C ILE A 73 -5.10 -14.19 -4.23
N LYS A 74 -4.09 -13.97 -5.08
CA LYS A 74 -3.51 -15.04 -5.90
C LYS A 74 -2.96 -16.19 -5.05
N LEU A 75 -2.39 -15.89 -3.88
CA LEU A 75 -1.86 -16.90 -2.95
C LEU A 75 -2.96 -17.57 -2.11
N ARG A 76 -4.01 -16.83 -1.76
CA ARG A 76 -5.15 -17.29 -0.94
C ARG A 76 -6.48 -16.79 -1.50
N PRO A 77 -7.01 -17.44 -2.55
CA PRO A 77 -8.24 -16.99 -3.21
C PRO A 77 -9.46 -16.95 -2.29
N HIS A 78 -9.50 -17.85 -1.29
CA HIS A 78 -10.61 -17.97 -0.33
C HIS A 78 -10.65 -16.86 0.74
N TRP A 79 -9.63 -15.99 0.83
CA TRP A 79 -9.66 -14.85 1.75
C TRP A 79 -10.45 -13.67 1.21
N HIS A 80 -10.71 -13.63 -0.10
CA HIS A 80 -11.44 -12.54 -0.74
C HIS A 80 -12.91 -12.90 -0.91
N ASP A 81 -13.77 -11.92 -0.65
CA ASP A 81 -15.17 -11.93 -1.03
C ASP A 81 -15.51 -10.54 -1.61
N ALA A 82 -16.46 -10.53 -2.55
CA ALA A 82 -16.95 -9.32 -3.18
C ALA A 82 -17.88 -8.52 -2.27
N ASP A 83 -18.57 -9.17 -1.33
CA ASP A 83 -19.38 -8.51 -0.32
C ASP A 83 -18.47 -7.96 0.79
N ASP A 84 -18.61 -6.67 1.11
CA ASP A 84 -17.79 -5.97 2.10
C ASP A 84 -17.88 -6.55 3.51
N ASP A 85 -19.04 -7.13 3.87
CA ASP A 85 -19.25 -7.78 5.16
C ASP A 85 -18.73 -9.23 5.19
N GLN A 86 -18.31 -9.75 4.04
CA GLN A 86 -17.77 -11.10 3.88
C GLN A 86 -16.29 -11.10 3.53
N GLY A 87 -15.60 -12.21 3.78
CA GLY A 87 -14.18 -12.38 3.48
C GLY A 87 -13.25 -11.97 4.63
N THR A 88 -11.98 -12.36 4.48
CA THR A 88 -10.94 -12.23 5.51
C THR A 88 -9.99 -11.05 5.28
N ILE A 89 -9.84 -10.60 4.03
CA ILE A 89 -8.99 -9.46 3.66
C ILE A 89 -9.81 -8.37 2.95
N LYS A 90 -9.58 -7.12 3.36
CA LYS A 90 -10.20 -5.93 2.76
C LYS A 90 -9.19 -4.80 2.63
N VAL A 91 -9.31 -4.01 1.56
CA VAL A 91 -8.54 -2.79 1.37
C VAL A 91 -9.41 -1.61 1.76
N ILE A 92 -8.99 -0.90 2.81
CA ILE A 92 -9.66 0.32 3.25
C ILE A 92 -8.90 1.51 2.70
N MET A 93 -9.59 2.39 1.97
CA MET A 93 -9.05 3.67 1.52
C MET A 93 -9.95 4.78 2.03
N THR A 94 -9.42 5.67 2.86
CA THR A 94 -10.09 6.92 3.21
C THR A 94 -9.80 7.94 2.12
N SER A 95 -10.76 8.13 1.22
CA SER A 95 -10.81 9.32 0.40
C SER A 95 -11.47 10.44 1.21
N SER A 96 -10.88 11.64 1.26
CA SER A 96 -11.72 12.82 1.07
C SER A 96 -12.49 12.57 -0.23
N ALA A 97 -13.82 12.55 -0.20
CA ALA A 97 -14.73 12.06 -1.25
C ALA A 97 -14.54 12.71 -2.65
N SER A 98 -13.42 12.43 -3.30
CA SER A 98 -12.96 13.14 -4.50
C SER A 98 -12.10 12.23 -5.37
N ASP A 99 -12.53 10.98 -5.58
CA ASP A 99 -12.10 10.22 -6.74
C ASP A 99 -13.28 10.07 -7.70
N PRO A 100 -13.10 10.37 -9.00
CA PRO A 100 -14.10 10.11 -10.01
C PRO A 100 -14.30 8.60 -10.11
N LEU A 101 -15.55 8.18 -9.94
CA LEU A 101 -16.00 6.82 -10.18
C LEU A 101 -15.71 6.48 -11.65
N SER A 102 -14.90 5.44 -11.87
CA SER A 102 -14.77 4.78 -13.17
C SER A 102 -15.75 3.62 -13.28
#